data_AF-A0A969ESY6-F1
#
_entry.id   AF-A0A969ESY6-F1
#
_cell.length_a   1.000
_cell.length_b   1.000
_cell.length_c   1.000
_cell.angle_alpha   90.00
_cell.angle_beta   90.00
_cell.angle_gamma   90.00
#
_symmetry.space_group_name_H-M   'P 1'
#
loop_
_entity.id
_entity.type
_entity.pdbx_description
1 polymer ?
#
loop_
_entity_poly.entity_id
_entity_poly.type
_entity_poly.pdbx_seq_one_letter_code
_entity_poly.pdbx_strand_id
1 'polypeptide(L)' 'MNTLDYSDFAAFYKDICRFDRFLGLDLEVLAPGKIIYRLSVGDNHLSMPPSCHGGVIASMMD' A
#
# COMPACT_ATOMS: atom_id res chain seq x y z
N MET A 1 22.91 0.68 17.92
CA MET A 1 21.96 0.16 16.91
C MET A 1 21.32 1.36 16.25
N ASN A 2 21.49 1.50 14.94
CA ASN A 2 21.12 2.68 14.17
C ASN A 2 19.59 2.72 14.02
N THR A 3 18.91 3.55 14.80
CA THR A 3 17.48 3.81 14.66
C THR A 3 17.29 4.70 13.43
N LEU A 4 17.25 4.10 12.24
CA LEU A 4 16.47 4.72 11.16
C LEU A 4 15.06 4.83 11.72
N ASP A 5 14.60 6.07 11.92
CA ASP A 5 13.24 6.31 12.38
C ASP A 5 12.30 5.71 11.32
N TYR A 6 11.38 4.84 11.72
CA TYR A 6 10.45 4.20 10.79
C TYR A 6 9.60 5.23 10.04
N SER A 7 9.46 6.42 10.63
CA SER A 7 8.83 7.57 9.99
C SER A 7 9.59 8.01 8.73
N ASP A 8 10.94 8.02 8.76
CA ASP A 8 11.80 8.36 7.62
C ASP A 8 11.66 7.33 6.49
N PHE A 9 11.62 6.04 6.83
CA PHE A 9 11.39 4.98 5.85
C PHE A 9 10.01 5.11 5.19
N ALA A 10 8.96 5.29 5.99
CA ALA A 10 7.59 5.40 5.47
C ALA A 10 7.44 6.62 4.54
N ALA A 11 8.02 7.76 4.92
CA ALA A 11 8.02 8.97 4.10
C ALA A 11 8.77 8.76 2.78
N PHE A 12 9.98 8.18 2.83
CA PHE A 12 10.77 7.88 1.65
C PHE A 12 10.06 6.90 0.71
N TYR A 13 9.52 5.80 1.24
CA TYR A 13 8.81 4.81 0.46
C TYR A 13 7.57 5.39 -0.24
N LYS A 14 6.76 6.19 0.48
CA LYS A 14 5.59 6.88 -0.10
C LYS A 14 5.95 7.86 -1.21
N ASP A 15 7.14 8.45 -1.16
CA ASP A 15 7.62 9.36 -2.21
C ASP A 15 7.98 8.60 -3.50
N ILE A 16 8.67 7.47 -3.36
CA ILE A 16 9.18 6.71 -4.52
C ILE A 16 8.16 5.71 -5.09
N CYS A 17 7.25 5.16 -4.27
CA CYS A 17 6.32 4.13 -4.72
C CYS A 17 5.13 4.75 -5.46
N ARG A 18 5.30 4.90 -6.78
CA ARG A 18 4.26 5.44 -7.67
C ARG A 18 3.05 4.53 -7.80
N PHE A 19 3.26 3.22 -7.64
CA PHE A 19 2.21 2.24 -7.82
C PHE A 19 1.18 2.27 -6.68
N ASP A 20 1.63 2.50 -5.45
CA ASP A 20 0.74 2.75 -4.30
C ASP A 20 -0.19 3.92 -4.57
N ARG A 21 0.37 5.02 -5.11
CA ARG A 21 -0.44 6.19 -5.48
C ARG A 21 -1.45 5.90 -6.57
N PHE A 22 -1.10 5.03 -7.52
CA PHE A 22 -2.00 4.62 -8.59
C PHE A 22 -3.16 3.76 -8.07
N LEU A 23 -2.88 2.80 -7.19
CA LEU A 23 -3.89 1.94 -6.57
C LEU A 23 -4.60 2.57 -5.36
N GLY A 24 -4.12 3.71 -4.85
CA GLY A 24 -4.67 4.31 -3.64
C GLY A 24 -4.35 3.52 -2.36
N LEU A 25 -3.13 2.96 -2.29
CA LEU A 25 -2.62 2.26 -1.12
C LEU A 25 -2.06 3.22 -0.08
N ASP A 26 -2.30 2.92 1.19
CA ASP A 26 -1.77 3.67 2.33
C ASP A 26 -1.00 2.76 3.30
N LEU A 27 0.31 3.02 3.39
CA LEU A 27 1.25 2.32 4.25
C LEU A 27 1.38 2.99 5.63
N GLU A 28 1.23 2.19 6.67
CA GLU A 28 1.54 2.55 8.06
C GLU A 28 2.57 1.55 8.62
N VAL A 29 3.74 2.04 9.03
CA VAL A 29 4.80 1.21 9.61
C VAL A 29 4.71 1.29 11.12
N LEU A 30 4.40 0.17 11.78
CA LEU A 30 4.22 0.12 13.23
C LEU A 30 5.50 -0.25 13.97
N ALA A 31 6.27 -1.20 13.41
CA ALA A 31 7.53 -1.70 13.95
C ALA A 31 8.27 -2.50 12.85
N PRO A 32 9.55 -2.90 13.05
CA PRO A 32 10.22 -3.81 12.13
C PRO A 32 9.41 -5.08 11.90
N GLY A 33 9.14 -5.40 10.64
CA GLY A 33 8.36 -6.58 10.26
C GLY A 33 6.86 -6.48 10.59
N LYS A 34 6.36 -5.32 11.02
CA LYS A 34 4.93 -5.11 11.32
C LYS A 34 4.43 -3.82 10.68
N ILE A 35 3.56 -3.97 9.68
CA ILE A 35 2.94 -2.87 8.95
C ILE A 35 1.41 -3.04 8.94
N ILE A 36 0.70 -1.95 8.69
CA ILE A 36 -0.67 -1.99 8.19
C ILE A 36 -0.65 -1.39 6.79
N TYR A 37 -1.27 -2.10 5.85
CA TYR A 37 -1.38 -1.64 4.48
C TYR A 37 -2.84 -1.65 4.07
N ARG A 38 -3.37 -0.49 3.66
CA ARG A 38 -4.81 -0.30 3.41
C ARG A 38 -5.05 0.05 1.95
N LEU A 39 -6.05 -0.60 1.36
CA LEU A 39 -6.58 -0.26 0.04
C LEU A 39 -8.03 0.19 0.19
N SER A 40 -8.36 1.38 -0.30
CA SER A 40 -9.75 1.79 -0.46
C SER A 40 -10.27 1.29 -1.82
N VAL A 41 -11.22 0.36 -1.82
CA VAL A 41 -11.81 -0.16 -3.06
C VAL A 41 -12.74 0.91 -3.65
N GLY A 42 -12.41 1.39 -4.85
CA GLY A 42 -13.23 2.34 -5.61
C GLY A 42 -13.47 1.83 -7.03
N ASP A 43 -14.14 2.63 -7.86
CA ASP A 43 -14.62 2.22 -9.19
C ASP A 43 -13.51 1.69 -10.12
N ASN A 44 -12.31 2.29 -10.06
CA ASN A 44 -11.14 1.88 -10.84
C ASN A 44 -10.56 0.52 -10.41
N HIS A 45 -11.03 -0.04 -9.30
CA HIS A 45 -10.59 -1.35 -8.77
C HIS A 45 -11.59 -2.47 -9.07
N LEU A 46 -12.74 -2.15 -9.65
CA LEU A 46 -13.82 -3.10 -9.84
C LEU A 46 -13.65 -3.91 -11.13
N SER A 47 -14.04 -5.18 -11.06
CA SER A 47 -14.27 -6.07 -12.20
C SER A 47 -15.77 -6.20 -12.49
N MET A 48 -16.13 -7.01 -13.50
CA MET A 48 -17.52 -7.37 -13.82
C MET A 48 -17.77 -8.80 -13.35
N PRO A 49 -18.74 -9.10 -12.47
CA PRO A 49 -19.64 -8.21 -11.70
C PRO A 49 -18.90 -7.35 -10.65
N PRO A 50 -19.50 -6.25 -10.14
CA PRO A 50 -18.82 -5.25 -9.31
C PRO A 50 -18.23 -5.87 -8.04
N SER A 51 -16.95 -6.18 -8.12
CA SER A 51 -16.13 -6.82 -7.10
C SER A 51 -14.71 -6.34 -7.29
N CYS A 52 -13.91 -6.28 -6.23
CA CYS A 52 -12.50 -5.93 -6.39
C CYS A 52 -11.82 -6.95 -7.30
N HIS A 53 -11.19 -6.46 -8.37
CA HIS A 53 -10.50 -7.33 -9.33
C HIS A 53 -9.39 -8.09 -8.60
N GLY A 54 -9.31 -9.41 -8.77
CA GLY A 54 -8.31 -10.23 -8.06
C GLY A 54 -6.87 -9.77 -8.29
N GLY A 55 -6.58 -9.23 -9.49
CA GLY A 55 -5.30 -8.60 -9.81
C GLY A 55 -4.98 -7.37 -8.95
N VAL A 56 -5.98 -6.59 -8.50
CA VAL A 56 -5.74 -5.47 -7.58
C VAL A 56 -5.31 -5.97 -6.21
N ILE A 57 -5.95 -7.03 -5.70
CA ILE A 57 -5.56 -7.65 -4.43
C ILE A 57 -4.17 -8.29 -4.54
N ALA A 58 -3.89 -9.01 -5.63
CA ALA A 58 -2.57 -9.58 -5.87
C ALA A 58 -1.50 -8.49 -5.91
N SER A 59 -1.76 -7.39 -6.61
CA SER A 59 -0.88 -6.22 -6.68
C SER A 59 -0.69 -5.49 -5.35
N MET A 60 -1.64 -5.54 -4.42
CA MET A 60 -1.48 -5.00 -3.06
C MET A 60 -0.60 -5.91 -2.18
N MET A 61 -0.62 -7.22 -2.43
CA MET A 61 0.12 -8.21 -1.63
C MET A 61 1.57 -8.40 -2.10
N ASP A 62 1.87 -8.03 -3.35
CA ASP A 62 3.24 -7.95 -3.90
C ASP A 62 4.05 -6.82 -3.24
#